data_AF-A0A4P8TJJ7-F1
#
_entry.id   AF-A0A4P8TJJ7-F1
#
_cell.length_a   1.000
_cell.length_b   1.000
_cell.length_c   1.000
_cell.angle_alpha   90.00
_cell.angle_beta   90.00
_cell.angle_gamma   90.00
#
_symmetry.space_group_name_H-M   'P 1'
#
loop_
_entity.id
_entity.type
_entity.pdbx_description
1 polymer ?
#
loop_
_entity_poly.entity_id
_entity_poly.type
_entity_poly.pdbx_seq_one_letter_code
_entity_poly.pdbx_strand_id
1 'polypeptide(L)'
;MQPSDDAAPAPTPAGHEAGVRGHGRRRGDGARAPRSLTTQEDREETLLEDGRQGVRVRPLTAAGELRVREEMQLLAELELAGVRAAPAVLAVEEEGYLRELLAPVRAGTGRRSDPAGAPHTGEREALVAAREDLDELLAALHDRGWVLGAPPGTGLGRRASGGVAPIRLDGLRRSGSVGDRQLDRLWADSVLEDGDRTLRRRAPSRSWTDLEGGSATGDAGDAGPSADHDHEVPPEVPAPEAVPGAAPAASLPWHGPVPSTALPLPAPRAAGEEHRTRARSRSGLRRRTADRVRRTVRRRPRALLAAVLAGAVLIGGGVVVGARLAGTGTAGEVTADAPAVQAPAAAEITDALELATELGTARHAYVTGASGTSVAVPGSDAAAEDDALRAAYAGSEVRGGEPVVEAAELLAVEEGPGTASLRVVTSTPAHEVQEEDGTVRAVEATAPSAVVLHLEWTGTRWRIASTEAV
;
A
#
# COMPACT_ATOMS: atom_id res chain seq x y z
N MET A 1 2.61 72.63 -62.38
CA MET A 1 1.24 72.63 -61.81
C MET A 1 0.84 71.19 -61.54
N GLN A 2 1.27 70.68 -60.39
CA GLN A 2 0.71 69.60 -59.55
C GLN A 2 1.71 69.40 -58.39
N PRO A 3 1.24 69.00 -57.21
CA PRO A 3 1.80 69.44 -55.94
C PRO A 3 2.69 68.41 -55.23
N SER A 4 3.45 68.97 -54.31
CA SER A 4 4.03 68.45 -53.08
C SER A 4 3.36 67.22 -52.47
N ASP A 5 4.19 66.29 -51.97
CA ASP A 5 4.13 65.91 -50.56
C ASP A 5 5.47 65.35 -50.09
N ASP A 6 6.09 66.09 -49.18
CA ASP A 6 7.39 65.88 -48.56
C ASP A 6 7.10 65.34 -47.14
N ALA A 7 7.39 64.06 -46.89
CA ALA A 7 7.23 63.44 -45.58
C ALA A 7 8.59 63.02 -45.02
N ALA A 8 9.02 63.76 -44.00
CA ALA A 8 10.26 63.58 -43.26
C ALA A 8 10.31 62.25 -42.47
N PRO A 9 11.48 61.59 -42.37
CA PRO A 9 11.72 60.53 -41.40
C PRO A 9 12.10 61.10 -40.02
N ALA A 10 11.53 60.51 -38.97
CA ALA A 10 11.79 60.83 -37.57
C ALA A 10 13.20 60.43 -37.09
N PRO A 11 13.76 61.12 -36.08
CA PRO A 11 15.14 60.98 -35.63
C PRO A 11 15.41 59.76 -34.75
N THR A 12 16.53 59.11 -35.03
CA THR A 12 17.22 58.11 -34.21
C THR A 12 17.78 58.75 -32.93
N PRO A 13 17.49 58.22 -31.73
CA PRO A 13 18.32 58.50 -30.57
C PRO A 13 19.47 57.48 -30.50
N ALA A 14 20.67 58.01 -30.74
CA ALA A 14 21.93 57.39 -30.35
C ALA A 14 22.00 57.26 -28.83
N GLY A 15 22.33 56.06 -28.35
CA GLY A 15 22.52 55.76 -26.94
C GLY A 15 23.70 54.82 -26.75
N HIS A 16 24.87 55.44 -26.58
CA HIS A 16 26.13 54.99 -26.01
C HIS A 16 26.45 53.50 -25.85
N GLU A 17 27.53 53.14 -26.54
CA GLU A 17 28.48 52.08 -26.21
C GLU A 17 28.97 52.17 -24.75
N ALA A 18 28.96 51.03 -24.06
CA ALA A 18 29.91 50.74 -23.00
C ALA A 18 30.21 49.23 -23.05
N GLY A 19 31.37 48.90 -23.61
CA GLY A 19 31.88 47.54 -23.72
C GLY A 19 32.05 46.91 -22.33
N VAL A 20 31.27 45.85 -22.08
CA VAL A 20 31.54 44.91 -21.00
C VAL A 20 32.26 43.71 -21.62
N ARG A 21 33.57 43.67 -21.36
CA ARG A 21 34.44 42.53 -21.66
C ARG A 21 33.79 41.26 -21.14
N GLY A 22 33.56 40.31 -22.03
CA GLY A 22 33.08 38.97 -21.73
C GLY A 22 34.09 38.24 -20.85
N HIS A 23 33.93 38.35 -19.54
CA HIS A 23 34.42 37.34 -18.62
C HIS A 23 33.60 36.09 -18.88
N GLY A 24 34.26 35.07 -19.42
CA GLY A 24 33.74 33.71 -19.47
C GLY A 24 33.27 33.32 -18.08
N ARG A 25 31.96 33.37 -17.86
CA ARG A 25 31.33 32.69 -16.74
C ARG A 25 31.51 31.21 -17.01
N ARG A 26 32.59 30.70 -16.41
CA ARG A 26 32.71 29.30 -16.00
C ARG A 26 31.31 28.84 -15.61
N ARG A 27 30.78 27.92 -16.40
CA ARG A 27 29.58 27.15 -16.13
C ARG A 27 29.89 26.37 -14.85
N GLY A 28 29.75 27.03 -13.71
CA GLY A 28 29.85 26.39 -12.42
C GLY A 28 28.66 25.47 -12.33
N ASP A 29 28.93 24.18 -12.12
CA ASP A 29 27.98 23.22 -11.57
C ASP A 29 27.54 23.71 -10.19
N GLY A 30 26.76 24.79 -10.17
CA GLY A 30 26.06 25.26 -9.00
C GLY A 30 24.90 24.33 -8.77
N ALA A 31 25.18 23.17 -8.15
CA ALA A 31 24.17 22.30 -7.59
C ALA A 31 23.18 23.18 -6.82
N ARG A 32 21.93 23.20 -7.27
CA ARG A 32 20.91 24.06 -6.70
C ARG A 32 20.66 23.55 -5.29
N ALA A 33 20.85 24.40 -4.29
CA ALA A 33 20.62 24.00 -2.90
C ALA A 33 19.22 23.38 -2.77
N PRO A 34 19.11 22.23 -2.10
CA PRO A 34 17.85 21.52 -1.99
C PRO A 34 16.82 22.39 -1.24
N ARG A 35 15.56 22.30 -1.65
CA ARG A 35 14.46 23.08 -1.05
C ARG A 35 13.78 22.26 0.03
N SER A 36 13.87 22.71 1.28
CA SER A 36 13.09 22.15 2.39
C SER A 36 11.60 22.36 2.11
N LEU A 37 10.80 21.30 2.18
CA LEU A 37 9.36 21.32 1.95
C LEU A 37 8.61 21.55 3.26
N THR A 38 8.97 20.79 4.28
CA THR A 38 8.39 20.84 5.62
C THR A 38 9.39 20.34 6.64
N THR A 39 9.51 21.06 7.76
CA THR A 39 10.23 20.63 8.95
C THR A 39 9.20 20.47 10.06
N GLN A 40 9.07 19.25 10.58
CA GLN A 40 8.34 18.96 11.81
C GLN A 40 9.36 18.67 12.91
N GLU A 41 8.94 18.67 14.19
CA GLU A 41 9.84 18.52 15.33
C GLU A 41 10.76 17.29 15.21
N ASP A 42 10.23 16.18 14.68
CA ASP A 42 10.95 14.90 14.59
C ASP A 42 11.39 14.50 13.16
N ARG A 43 11.06 15.30 12.14
CA ARG A 43 11.18 14.90 10.72
C ARG A 43 11.45 16.09 9.81
N GLU A 44 12.34 15.91 8.84
CA GLU A 44 12.55 16.83 7.72
C GLU A 44 12.17 16.18 6.39
N GLU A 45 11.44 16.94 5.56
CA GLU A 45 11.21 16.58 4.16
C GLU A 45 11.89 17.58 3.22
N THR A 46 12.73 17.07 2.33
CA THR A 46 13.50 17.88 1.39
C THR A 46 13.26 17.46 -0.04
N LEU A 47 12.95 18.41 -0.91
CA LEU A 47 12.78 18.16 -2.35
C LEU A 47 14.13 17.98 -3.03
N LEU A 48 14.31 16.85 -3.73
CA LEU A 48 15.46 16.62 -4.60
C LEU A 48 15.08 16.95 -6.06
N GLU A 49 15.77 17.94 -6.64
CA GLU A 49 15.64 18.32 -8.06
C GLU A 49 16.77 17.71 -8.93
N ASP A 50 17.82 17.14 -8.32
CA ASP A 50 19.05 16.70 -9.00
C ASP A 50 18.94 15.28 -9.58
N GLY A 51 18.33 15.14 -10.76
CA GLY A 51 18.32 13.90 -11.57
C GLY A 51 17.53 12.71 -10.98
N ARG A 52 17.31 12.69 -9.67
CA ARG A 52 16.42 11.82 -8.90
C ARG A 52 15.29 12.69 -8.35
N GLN A 53 14.18 12.76 -9.10
CA GLN A 53 13.01 13.50 -8.64
C GLN A 53 12.34 12.72 -7.51
N GLY A 54 12.35 13.27 -6.30
CA GLY A 54 11.78 12.62 -5.13
C GLY A 54 11.72 13.55 -3.91
N VAL A 55 11.01 13.13 -2.89
CA VAL A 55 10.99 13.77 -1.57
C VAL A 55 11.84 12.91 -0.64
N ARG A 56 12.95 13.48 -0.18
CA ARG A 56 13.81 12.85 0.82
C ARG A 56 13.20 13.10 2.20
N VAL A 57 13.02 12.03 2.96
CA VAL A 57 12.50 12.05 4.32
C VAL A 57 13.61 11.65 5.26
N ARG A 58 13.88 12.48 6.26
CA ARG A 58 14.90 12.24 7.30
C ARG A 58 14.32 12.44 8.70
N PRO A 59 14.69 11.62 9.68
CA PRO A 59 14.38 11.89 11.07
C PRO A 59 15.30 12.99 11.61
N LEU A 60 14.80 13.81 12.53
CA LEU A 60 15.58 14.81 13.26
C LEU A 60 15.87 14.38 14.71
N THR A 61 15.11 13.42 15.22
CA THR A 61 15.20 12.89 16.59
C THR A 61 15.16 11.36 16.58
N ALA A 62 15.54 10.73 17.69
CA ALA A 62 15.46 9.27 17.84
C ALA A 62 14.00 8.74 17.77
N ALA A 63 13.03 9.53 18.26
CA ALA A 63 11.61 9.21 18.11
C ALA A 63 11.18 9.30 16.64
N GLY A 64 11.67 10.31 15.92
CA GLY A 64 11.50 10.46 14.49
C GLY A 64 12.06 9.28 13.69
N GLU A 65 13.19 8.71 14.12
CA GLU A 65 13.83 7.58 13.44
C GLU A 65 12.92 6.35 13.41
N LEU A 66 12.34 5.98 14.56
CA LEU A 66 11.38 4.87 14.63
C LEU A 66 10.17 5.16 13.74
N ARG A 67 9.62 6.38 13.81
CA ARG A 67 8.44 6.77 13.03
C ARG A 67 8.69 6.74 11.51
N VAL A 68 9.84 7.25 11.07
CA VAL A 68 10.26 7.24 9.65
C VAL A 68 10.47 5.81 9.17
N ARG A 69 11.02 4.93 10.01
CA ARG A 69 11.19 3.50 9.71
C ARG A 69 9.84 2.80 9.57
N GLU A 70 8.91 2.99 10.49
CA GLU A 70 7.56 2.41 10.41
C GLU A 70 6.80 2.93 9.17
N GLU A 71 6.89 4.23 8.87
CA GLU A 71 6.28 4.81 7.66
C GLU A 71 6.87 4.18 6.40
N MET A 72 8.19 4.04 6.31
CA MET A 72 8.85 3.41 5.17
C MET A 72 8.42 1.94 4.99
N GLN A 73 8.35 1.17 6.08
CA GLN A 73 7.90 -0.23 6.06
C GLN A 73 6.45 -0.34 5.57
N LEU A 74 5.56 0.50 6.11
CA LEU A 74 4.16 0.55 5.68
C LEU A 74 4.04 0.85 4.18
N LEU A 75 4.78 1.84 3.67
CA LEU A 75 4.73 2.18 2.25
C LEU A 75 5.23 1.03 1.37
N ALA A 76 6.30 0.34 1.79
CA ALA A 76 6.82 -0.83 1.08
C ALA A 76 5.81 -1.99 1.06
N GLU A 77 5.13 -2.26 2.19
CA GLU A 77 4.07 -3.27 2.27
C GLU A 77 2.87 -2.94 1.36
N LEU A 78 2.46 -1.67 1.31
CA LEU A 78 1.37 -1.24 0.43
C LEU A 78 1.74 -1.36 -1.05
N GLU A 79 2.99 -1.04 -1.39
CA GLU A 79 3.53 -1.23 -2.75
C GLU A 79 3.55 -2.72 -3.14
N LEU A 80 4.01 -3.59 -2.24
CA LEU A 80 4.00 -5.05 -2.45
C LEU A 80 2.58 -5.60 -2.59
N ALA A 81 1.62 -5.08 -1.81
CA ALA A 81 0.21 -5.41 -1.92
C ALA A 81 -0.46 -4.87 -3.20
N GLY A 82 0.25 -4.08 -4.01
CA GLY A 82 -0.25 -3.55 -5.28
C GLY A 82 -1.23 -2.38 -5.14
N VAL A 83 -1.28 -1.74 -3.95
CA VAL A 83 -2.19 -0.62 -3.67
C VAL A 83 -1.80 0.57 -4.54
N ARG A 84 -2.60 0.85 -5.57
CA ARG A 84 -2.19 1.79 -6.62
C ARG A 84 -1.97 3.20 -6.07
N ALA A 85 -2.81 3.69 -5.16
CA ALA A 85 -2.64 5.04 -4.60
C ALA A 85 -1.57 5.16 -3.51
N ALA A 86 -0.87 4.10 -3.12
CA ALA A 86 0.19 4.19 -2.13
C ALA A 86 1.42 4.94 -2.69
N PRO A 87 2.00 5.92 -1.98
CA PRO A 87 3.24 6.56 -2.40
C PRO A 87 4.40 5.58 -2.51
N ALA A 88 5.09 5.56 -3.66
CA ALA A 88 6.20 4.64 -3.89
C ALA A 88 7.47 5.03 -3.15
N VAL A 89 8.20 4.03 -2.63
CA VAL A 89 9.53 4.19 -2.03
C VAL A 89 10.57 3.97 -3.14
N LEU A 90 11.29 5.03 -3.50
CA LEU A 90 12.26 5.00 -4.61
C LEU A 90 13.63 4.47 -4.18
N ALA A 91 14.05 4.77 -2.96
CA ALA A 91 15.32 4.31 -2.40
C ALA A 91 15.29 4.38 -0.87
N VAL A 92 16.00 3.46 -0.23
CA VAL A 92 16.33 3.55 1.21
C VAL A 92 17.70 4.22 1.33
N GLU A 93 17.82 5.20 2.21
CA GLU A 93 19.07 5.91 2.51
C GLU A 93 19.49 5.62 3.97
N GLU A 94 20.76 5.84 4.32
CA GLU A 94 21.24 5.65 5.69
C GLU A 94 20.51 6.54 6.70
N GLU A 95 20.18 7.76 6.30
CA GLU A 95 19.50 8.77 7.12
C GLU A 95 17.98 8.81 6.88
N GLY A 96 17.37 7.81 6.24
CA GLY A 96 15.93 7.77 5.96
C GLY A 96 15.58 7.14 4.62
N TYR A 97 14.72 7.78 3.83
CA TYR A 97 14.33 7.23 2.53
C TYR A 97 13.91 8.30 1.53
N LEU A 98 13.89 7.92 0.26
CA LEU A 98 13.43 8.75 -0.85
C LEU A 98 12.07 8.23 -1.34
N ARG A 99 11.03 9.06 -1.28
CA ARG A 99 9.71 8.74 -1.83
C ARG A 99 9.45 9.44 -3.15
N GLU A 100 8.48 8.94 -3.90
CA GLU A 100 8.08 9.55 -5.17
C GLU A 100 7.61 11.01 -5.01
N LEU A 101 7.96 11.83 -5.99
CA LEU A 101 7.50 13.22 -6.08
C LEU A 101 6.28 13.28 -7.01
N LEU A 102 5.16 13.82 -6.51
CA LEU A 102 3.93 13.95 -7.27
C LEU A 102 3.60 15.42 -7.52
N ALA A 103 3.05 15.70 -8.71
CA ALA A 103 2.53 17.03 -9.01
C ALA A 103 1.23 17.25 -8.24
N PRO A 104 1.09 18.33 -7.44
CA PRO A 104 -0.12 18.57 -6.67
C PRO A 104 -1.33 18.69 -7.60
N VAL A 105 -2.40 17.96 -7.28
CA VAL A 105 -3.71 18.15 -7.89
C VAL A 105 -4.23 19.48 -7.35
N ARG A 106 -4.15 20.52 -8.18
CA ARG A 106 -4.81 21.78 -7.85
C ARG A 106 -6.29 21.61 -8.12
N ALA A 107 -7.11 21.68 -7.07
CA ALA A 107 -8.51 22.03 -7.17
C ALA A 107 -8.61 23.23 -8.12
N GLY A 108 -9.38 23.10 -9.19
CA GLY A 108 -9.30 23.98 -10.34
C GLY A 108 -9.72 25.41 -9.99
N THR A 109 -8.78 26.28 -9.61
CA THR A 109 -9.03 27.74 -9.51
C THR A 109 -9.02 28.42 -10.89
N GLY A 110 -9.21 27.64 -11.97
CA GLY A 110 -9.26 28.12 -13.34
C GLY A 110 -10.61 28.79 -13.63
N ARG A 111 -10.59 30.13 -13.61
CA ARG A 111 -11.69 31.02 -14.03
C ARG A 111 -12.50 30.42 -15.20
N ARG A 112 -13.80 30.25 -14.97
CA ARG A 112 -14.83 29.84 -15.94
C ARG A 112 -14.80 28.36 -16.35
N SER A 113 -14.91 27.46 -15.37
CA SER A 113 -15.71 26.26 -15.58
C SER A 113 -17.13 26.74 -15.88
N ASP A 114 -17.55 26.65 -17.14
CA ASP A 114 -18.91 26.93 -17.56
C ASP A 114 -19.87 26.13 -16.65
N PRO A 115 -20.73 26.77 -15.83
CA PRO A 115 -21.47 26.09 -14.76
C PRO A 115 -22.58 25.15 -15.26
N ALA A 116 -22.58 24.75 -16.54
CA ALA A 116 -23.62 23.93 -17.14
C ALA A 116 -23.10 22.73 -17.96
N GLY A 117 -21.78 22.49 -17.99
CA GLY A 117 -21.21 21.36 -18.71
C GLY A 117 -21.04 20.13 -17.82
N ALA A 118 -21.75 19.04 -18.10
CA ALA A 118 -21.37 17.72 -17.63
C ALA A 118 -19.87 17.48 -17.93
N PRO A 119 -19.03 17.05 -16.95
CA PRO A 119 -17.62 16.78 -17.22
C PRO A 119 -17.50 15.78 -18.37
N HIS A 120 -16.49 15.97 -19.22
CA HIS A 120 -16.26 15.07 -20.35
C HIS A 120 -16.12 13.63 -19.86
N THR A 121 -16.53 12.65 -20.67
CA THR A 121 -16.56 11.23 -20.27
C THR A 121 -15.22 10.73 -19.74
N GLY A 122 -14.10 11.16 -20.34
CA GLY A 122 -12.76 10.78 -19.88
C GLY A 122 -12.38 11.37 -18.50
N GLU A 123 -12.83 12.58 -18.18
CA GLU A 123 -12.61 13.18 -16.86
C GLU A 123 -13.43 12.46 -15.78
N ARG A 124 -14.66 12.05 -16.12
CA ARG A 124 -15.49 11.22 -15.23
C ARG A 124 -14.85 9.87 -14.94
N GLU A 125 -14.37 9.19 -15.98
CA GLU A 125 -13.68 7.90 -15.82
C GLU A 125 -12.42 8.05 -14.96
N ALA A 126 -11.63 9.12 -15.15
CA ALA A 126 -10.44 9.39 -14.35
C ALA A 126 -10.78 9.65 -12.87
N LEU A 127 -11.84 10.41 -12.58
CA LEU A 127 -12.29 10.66 -11.21
C LEU A 127 -12.80 9.39 -10.52
N VAL A 128 -13.54 8.54 -11.24
CA VAL A 128 -13.98 7.24 -10.71
C VAL A 128 -12.79 6.35 -10.39
N ALA A 129 -11.81 6.24 -11.29
CA ALA A 129 -10.60 5.47 -11.05
C ALA A 129 -9.79 6.03 -9.86
N ALA A 130 -9.65 7.36 -9.76
CA ALA A 130 -8.99 8.00 -8.64
C ALA A 130 -9.72 7.74 -7.31
N ARG A 131 -11.06 7.69 -7.32
CA ARG A 131 -11.85 7.34 -6.15
C ARG A 131 -11.61 5.90 -5.72
N GLU A 132 -11.69 4.96 -6.66
CA GLU A 132 -11.44 3.54 -6.38
C GLU A 132 -10.04 3.33 -5.80
N ASP A 133 -9.02 3.99 -6.36
CA ASP A 133 -7.64 3.90 -5.87
C ASP A 133 -7.49 4.47 -4.44
N LEU A 134 -8.16 5.59 -4.13
CA LEU A 134 -8.12 6.16 -2.78
C LEU A 134 -8.88 5.32 -1.76
N ASP A 135 -10.04 4.76 -2.13
CA ASP A 135 -10.80 3.88 -1.24
C ASP A 135 -10.02 2.58 -0.95
N GLU A 136 -9.31 2.03 -1.95
CA GLU A 136 -8.38 0.89 -1.79
C GLU A 136 -7.24 1.23 -0.83
N LEU A 137 -6.61 2.40 -0.99
CA LEU A 137 -5.55 2.85 -0.07
C LEU A 137 -6.05 3.00 1.37
N LEU A 138 -7.18 3.68 1.57
CA LEU A 138 -7.72 3.90 2.91
C LEU A 138 -8.11 2.58 3.58
N ALA A 139 -8.72 1.64 2.84
CA ALA A 139 -9.01 0.30 3.35
C ALA A 139 -7.71 -0.42 3.77
N ALA A 140 -6.69 -0.43 2.91
CA ALA A 140 -5.43 -1.09 3.19
C ALA A 140 -4.68 -0.50 4.41
N LEU A 141 -4.76 0.82 4.61
CA LEU A 141 -4.25 1.49 5.81
C LEU A 141 -5.05 1.07 7.06
N HIS A 142 -6.38 1.15 6.99
CA HIS A 142 -7.26 0.88 8.14
C HIS A 142 -7.17 -0.57 8.61
N ASP A 143 -7.01 -1.52 7.68
CA ASP A 143 -6.82 -2.95 7.97
C ASP A 143 -5.50 -3.21 8.71
N ARG A 144 -4.47 -2.39 8.46
CA ARG A 144 -3.18 -2.44 9.17
C ARG A 144 -3.15 -1.59 10.44
N GLY A 145 -4.28 -0.99 10.82
CA GLY A 145 -4.38 -0.12 12.00
C GLY A 145 -3.71 1.24 11.83
N TRP A 146 -3.57 1.72 10.60
CA TRP A 146 -3.06 3.04 10.26
C TRP A 146 -4.18 3.96 9.78
N VAL A 147 -4.00 5.26 9.97
CA VAL A 147 -4.86 6.32 9.41
C VAL A 147 -4.00 7.36 8.74
N LEU A 148 -4.47 7.92 7.61
CA LEU A 148 -3.72 8.89 6.83
C LEU A 148 -3.60 10.22 7.57
N GLY A 149 -4.68 10.65 8.23
CA GLY A 149 -4.68 11.86 9.04
C GLY A 149 -4.44 13.15 8.26
N ALA A 150 -4.65 13.13 6.94
CA ALA A 150 -4.42 14.29 6.09
C ALA A 150 -5.50 15.36 6.28
N PRO A 151 -5.14 16.65 6.29
CA PRO A 151 -6.12 17.73 6.38
C PRO A 151 -6.96 17.82 5.10
N PRO A 152 -8.27 18.13 5.21
CA PRO A 152 -9.18 18.17 4.07
C PRO A 152 -8.74 19.17 2.99
N GLY A 153 -9.10 18.87 1.74
CA GLY A 153 -8.94 19.78 0.58
C GLY A 153 -7.51 19.90 0.05
N THR A 154 -6.53 19.21 0.63
CA THR A 154 -5.13 19.27 0.19
C THR A 154 -4.45 17.91 0.24
N GLY A 155 -3.22 17.84 -0.27
CA GLY A 155 -2.37 16.68 -0.09
C GLY A 155 -2.57 15.56 -1.11
N LEU A 156 -3.34 15.75 -2.19
CA LEU A 156 -3.42 14.80 -3.30
C LEU A 156 -2.49 15.19 -4.46
N GLY A 157 -1.77 14.21 -4.99
CA GLY A 157 -0.86 14.36 -6.13
C GLY A 157 -1.24 13.48 -7.30
N ARG A 158 -0.84 13.90 -8.50
CA ARG A 158 -1.04 13.16 -9.75
C ARG A 158 0.28 12.58 -10.25
N ARG A 159 0.24 11.32 -10.66
CA ARG A 159 1.32 10.64 -11.37
C ARG A 159 1.29 10.97 -12.85
N ALA A 160 2.43 10.78 -13.51
CA ALA A 160 2.52 10.86 -14.97
C ALA A 160 1.66 9.79 -15.68
N SER A 161 1.36 8.67 -15.00
CA SER A 161 0.46 7.62 -15.49
C SER A 161 -1.02 7.98 -15.45
N GLY A 162 -1.39 9.08 -14.76
CA GLY A 162 -2.78 9.47 -14.53
C GLY A 162 -3.35 8.99 -13.20
N GLY A 163 -2.66 8.09 -12.49
CA GLY A 163 -3.04 7.69 -11.12
C GLY A 163 -2.84 8.83 -10.10
N VAL A 164 -3.45 8.68 -8.93
CA VAL A 164 -3.34 9.62 -7.82
C VAL A 164 -2.66 8.97 -6.61
N ALA A 165 -2.11 9.78 -5.71
CA ALA A 165 -1.55 9.33 -4.44
C ALA A 165 -1.41 10.54 -3.47
N PRO A 166 -1.41 10.33 -2.14
CA PRO A 166 -1.17 11.41 -1.20
C PRO A 166 0.27 11.93 -1.29
N ILE A 167 0.45 13.25 -1.26
CA ILE A 167 1.75 13.93 -1.27
C ILE A 167 2.29 14.09 0.15
N ARG A 168 1.39 14.29 1.11
CA ARG A 168 1.71 14.63 2.49
C ARG A 168 1.32 13.46 3.39
N LEU A 169 2.29 13.01 4.19
CA LEU A 169 2.15 11.88 5.11
C LEU A 169 2.43 12.29 6.56
N ASP A 170 2.42 13.59 6.83
CA ASP A 170 2.65 14.17 8.16
C ASP A 170 1.59 13.75 9.19
N GLY A 171 0.36 13.51 8.74
CA GLY A 171 -0.74 13.00 9.56
C GLY A 171 -0.73 11.49 9.81
N LEU A 172 0.13 10.74 9.09
CA LEU A 172 0.15 9.28 9.11
C LEU A 172 0.55 8.77 10.49
N ARG A 173 -0.31 7.93 11.08
CA ARG A 173 -0.13 7.38 12.43
C ARG A 173 -0.92 6.08 12.61
N ARG A 174 -0.54 5.28 13.61
CA ARG A 174 -1.36 4.16 14.07
C ARG A 174 -2.61 4.68 14.79
N SER A 175 -3.78 4.17 14.40
CA SER A 175 -5.04 4.41 15.11
C SER A 175 -6.07 3.34 14.74
N GLY A 176 -6.75 2.81 15.76
CA GLY A 176 -7.93 1.96 15.60
C GLY A 176 -9.25 2.72 15.68
N SER A 177 -9.23 4.05 15.82
CA SER A 177 -10.43 4.82 16.11
C SER A 177 -11.35 4.93 14.89
N VAL A 178 -12.65 4.74 15.11
CA VAL A 178 -13.67 4.89 14.04
C VAL A 178 -13.73 6.35 13.56
N GLY A 179 -13.48 7.31 14.45
CA GLY A 179 -13.48 8.74 14.13
C GLY A 179 -12.39 9.11 13.12
N ASP A 180 -11.16 8.64 13.33
CA ASP A 180 -10.05 8.90 12.40
C ASP A 180 -10.31 8.28 11.02
N ARG A 181 -10.85 7.05 10.99
CA ARG A 181 -11.24 6.39 9.73
C ARG A 181 -12.31 7.16 8.97
N GLN A 182 -13.25 7.78 9.70
CA GLN A 182 -14.26 8.64 9.09
C GLN A 182 -13.66 9.95 8.56
N LEU A 183 -12.70 10.55 9.27
CA LEU A 183 -11.98 11.74 8.80
C LEU A 183 -11.19 11.47 7.51
N ASP A 184 -10.54 10.31 7.39
CA ASP A 184 -9.84 9.90 6.16
C ASP A 184 -10.80 9.81 4.95
N ARG A 185 -12.02 9.29 5.16
CA ARG A 185 -13.05 9.24 4.11
C ARG A 185 -13.50 10.63 3.69
N LEU A 186 -13.71 11.53 4.66
CA LEU A 186 -14.06 12.93 4.40
C LEU A 186 -12.93 13.67 3.68
N TRP A 187 -11.67 13.34 3.98
CA TRP A 187 -10.52 13.83 3.25
C TRP A 187 -10.59 13.40 1.77
N ALA A 188 -10.83 12.11 1.48
CA ALA A 188 -10.96 11.60 0.12
C ALA A 188 -12.10 12.29 -0.66
N ASP A 189 -13.25 12.48 -0.02
CA ASP A 189 -14.39 13.23 -0.59
C ASP A 189 -14.01 14.69 -0.91
N SER A 190 -13.22 15.31 -0.02
CA SER A 190 -12.80 16.69 -0.13
C SER A 190 -11.77 16.92 -1.24
N VAL A 191 -10.77 16.04 -1.39
CA VAL A 191 -9.72 16.19 -2.42
C VAL A 191 -10.21 15.85 -3.83
N LEU A 192 -11.30 15.10 -3.96
CA LEU A 192 -11.95 14.80 -5.24
C LEU A 192 -13.10 15.76 -5.59
N GLU A 193 -13.38 16.75 -4.74
CA GLU A 193 -14.52 17.67 -4.88
C GLU A 193 -15.88 16.94 -5.01
N ASP A 194 -16.00 15.71 -4.49
CA ASP A 194 -17.22 14.88 -4.62
C ASP A 194 -18.24 15.11 -3.49
N GLY A 195 -17.85 15.89 -2.47
CA GLY A 195 -18.71 16.25 -1.34
C GLY A 195 -20.03 16.92 -1.76
N ASP A 196 -20.02 17.74 -2.81
CA ASP A 196 -21.22 18.46 -3.27
C ASP A 196 -22.15 17.59 -4.14
N ARG A 197 -21.67 16.44 -4.65
CA ARG A 197 -22.46 15.56 -5.53
C ARG A 197 -23.33 14.58 -4.77
N THR A 198 -22.82 14.06 -3.67
CA THR A 198 -23.57 13.11 -2.83
C THR A 198 -24.67 13.78 -2.02
N LEU A 199 -24.55 15.09 -1.76
CA LEU A 199 -25.55 15.89 -1.03
C LEU A 199 -26.82 16.22 -1.84
N ARG A 200 -26.83 16.12 -3.18
CA ARG A 200 -28.09 16.26 -3.94
C ARG A 200 -29.09 15.13 -3.71
N ARG A 201 -28.70 14.04 -3.04
CA ARG A 201 -29.60 12.92 -2.71
C ARG A 201 -30.03 12.85 -1.24
N ARG A 202 -29.53 13.72 -0.35
CA ARG A 202 -29.99 13.79 1.03
C ARG A 202 -30.13 15.25 1.44
N ALA A 203 -31.38 15.61 1.78
CA ALA A 203 -31.89 16.74 2.58
C ALA A 203 -30.94 17.91 2.96
N PRO A 204 -31.46 19.16 3.04
CA PRO A 204 -30.66 20.37 3.21
C PRO A 204 -29.68 20.29 4.38
N SER A 205 -28.42 20.55 4.06
CA SER A 205 -27.27 20.62 4.97
C SER A 205 -27.44 21.70 6.03
N ARG A 206 -27.33 21.31 7.30
CA ARG A 206 -26.88 22.23 8.36
C ARG A 206 -25.43 22.62 8.09
N SER A 207 -25.15 23.91 8.06
CA SER A 207 -23.80 24.45 7.87
C SER A 207 -22.91 24.11 9.07
N TRP A 208 -21.69 23.65 8.77
CA TRP A 208 -20.65 23.31 9.75
C TRP A 208 -20.25 24.52 10.65
N THR A 209 -20.50 25.75 10.21
CA THR A 209 -20.25 26.97 10.98
C THR A 209 -21.11 27.15 12.24
N ASP A 210 -22.15 26.33 12.44
CA ASP A 210 -23.05 26.47 13.60
C ASP A 210 -22.57 25.76 14.88
N LEU A 211 -21.44 25.05 14.86
CA LEU A 211 -20.91 24.34 16.04
C LEU A 211 -19.82 25.11 16.82
N GLU A 212 -19.32 26.24 16.30
CA GLU A 212 -18.27 27.04 16.98
C GLU A 212 -18.71 28.45 17.40
N GLY A 213 -19.98 28.83 17.20
CA GLY A 213 -20.43 30.22 17.33
C GLY A 213 -21.77 30.45 18.03
N GLY A 214 -22.10 29.70 19.08
CA GLY A 214 -23.33 29.87 19.86
C GLY A 214 -23.09 30.61 21.19
N SER A 215 -22.45 31.79 21.15
CA SER A 215 -22.32 32.66 22.32
C SER A 215 -23.68 33.22 22.69
N ALA A 216 -24.16 32.86 23.88
CA ALA A 216 -25.38 33.33 24.48
C ALA A 216 -25.26 34.79 24.96
N THR A 217 -25.96 35.70 24.29
CA THR A 217 -26.40 37.00 24.79
C THR A 217 -27.79 37.23 24.20
N GLY A 218 -28.89 37.35 24.90
CA GLY A 218 -29.22 37.55 26.31
C GLY A 218 -30.62 38.15 26.24
N ASP A 219 -31.57 37.70 27.05
CA ASP A 219 -32.74 38.53 27.35
C ASP A 219 -33.27 38.23 28.74
N ALA A 220 -33.60 39.31 29.42
CA ALA A 220 -33.89 39.41 30.83
C ALA A 220 -35.36 39.14 31.14
N GLY A 221 -35.62 38.56 32.31
CA GLY A 221 -36.94 38.51 32.94
C GLY A 221 -36.83 37.62 34.18
N ASP A 222 -36.61 38.16 35.37
CA ASP A 222 -37.58 38.83 36.26
C ASP A 222 -38.08 37.87 37.36
N ALA A 223 -38.07 38.41 38.59
CA ALA A 223 -38.78 37.99 39.80
C ALA A 223 -38.50 36.62 40.47
N GLY A 224 -37.82 36.69 41.62
CA GLY A 224 -38.46 36.33 42.91
C GLY A 224 -38.18 34.95 43.53
N PRO A 225 -38.47 34.77 44.85
CA PRO A 225 -37.43 34.31 45.78
C PRO A 225 -37.72 32.99 46.53
N SER A 226 -36.66 32.49 47.18
CA SER A 226 -36.62 31.69 48.43
C SER A 226 -37.45 30.41 48.56
N ALA A 227 -36.77 29.30 48.82
CA ALA A 227 -37.02 28.45 50.00
C ALA A 227 -35.93 27.38 50.15
N ASP A 228 -35.57 27.13 51.42
CA ASP A 228 -34.85 25.97 51.93
C ASP A 228 -35.31 24.65 51.30
N HIS A 229 -34.43 23.64 51.21
CA HIS A 229 -34.70 22.31 51.77
C HIS A 229 -33.43 21.43 51.77
N ASP A 230 -33.32 20.74 52.90
CA ASP A 230 -32.30 19.82 53.36
C ASP A 230 -32.12 18.54 52.52
N HIS A 231 -30.99 17.88 52.79
CA HIS A 231 -30.76 16.42 52.81
C HIS A 231 -31.47 15.52 51.79
N GLU A 232 -30.70 14.82 50.95
CA GLU A 232 -30.81 13.35 50.89
C GLU A 232 -29.61 12.63 50.27
N VAL A 233 -29.45 11.40 50.74
CA VAL A 233 -28.34 10.44 50.70
C VAL A 233 -28.24 9.75 49.33
N PRO A 234 -27.04 9.40 48.83
CA PRO A 234 -26.91 8.56 47.63
C PRO A 234 -27.25 7.09 47.95
N PRO A 235 -28.11 6.41 47.15
CA PRO A 235 -28.42 5.01 47.40
C PRO A 235 -27.27 4.07 47.01
N GLU A 236 -27.01 3.17 47.94
CA GLU A 236 -26.09 2.04 47.94
C GLU A 236 -26.53 0.98 46.91
N VAL A 237 -25.59 0.52 46.08
CA VAL A 237 -25.80 -0.53 45.06
C VAL A 237 -25.62 -1.89 45.72
N PRO A 238 -26.62 -2.79 45.76
CA PRO A 238 -26.45 -4.11 46.34
C PRO A 238 -25.75 -5.09 45.39
N ALA A 239 -24.92 -5.94 45.98
CA ALA A 239 -24.16 -7.02 45.38
C ALA A 239 -25.05 -8.16 44.80
N PRO A 240 -24.57 -8.92 43.80
CA PRO A 240 -25.34 -9.99 43.17
C PRO A 240 -25.32 -11.29 44.00
N GLU A 241 -26.52 -11.80 44.31
CA GLU A 241 -26.73 -13.13 44.87
C GLU A 241 -26.56 -14.24 43.81
N ALA A 242 -26.02 -15.37 44.30
CA ALA A 242 -25.76 -16.58 43.55
C ALA A 242 -27.05 -17.36 43.22
N VAL A 243 -27.10 -17.95 42.02
CA VAL A 243 -28.12 -18.94 41.62
C VAL A 243 -27.42 -20.27 41.33
N PRO A 244 -27.78 -21.37 42.03
CA PRO A 244 -27.43 -22.71 41.61
C PRO A 244 -28.62 -23.43 40.96
N GLY A 245 -28.33 -24.23 39.93
CA GLY A 245 -29.01 -25.53 39.76
C GLY A 245 -30.01 -25.70 38.60
N ALA A 246 -29.57 -26.54 37.64
CA ALA A 246 -30.29 -27.69 37.08
C ALA A 246 -31.50 -27.49 36.12
N ALA A 247 -31.19 -27.55 34.81
CA ALA A 247 -31.60 -28.58 33.82
C ALA A 247 -33.12 -28.93 33.61
N PRO A 248 -33.49 -29.78 32.63
CA PRO A 248 -33.99 -29.32 31.32
C PRO A 248 -35.37 -29.91 30.91
N ALA A 249 -35.79 -29.54 29.69
CA ALA A 249 -36.83 -30.15 28.84
C ALA A 249 -38.30 -29.78 29.10
N ALA A 250 -38.98 -29.29 28.05
CA ALA A 250 -40.06 -30.01 27.36
C ALA A 250 -40.80 -29.08 26.38
N SER A 251 -41.38 -29.72 25.38
CA SER A 251 -41.88 -29.17 24.12
C SER A 251 -43.38 -28.86 24.15
N LEU A 252 -43.79 -27.90 23.28
CA LEU A 252 -45.12 -27.74 22.63
C LEU A 252 -46.31 -27.28 23.52
N PRO A 253 -47.47 -26.81 22.99
CA PRO A 253 -47.90 -26.56 21.60
C PRO A 253 -48.59 -25.19 21.34
N TRP A 254 -48.99 -25.01 20.08
CA TRP A 254 -49.80 -23.96 19.43
C TRP A 254 -51.20 -23.72 20.06
N HIS A 255 -51.71 -22.47 20.02
CA HIS A 255 -53.06 -22.03 19.53
C HIS A 255 -53.52 -20.63 20.02
N GLY A 256 -53.35 -19.61 19.15
CA GLY A 256 -54.20 -18.42 18.83
C GLY A 256 -54.88 -17.57 19.93
N PRO A 257 -55.74 -16.60 19.57
CA PRO A 257 -55.81 -15.75 18.36
C PRO A 257 -55.69 -14.24 18.73
N VAL A 258 -55.33 -13.35 17.78
CA VAL A 258 -55.51 -11.90 18.00
C VAL A 258 -56.02 -11.23 16.70
N PRO A 259 -56.96 -10.28 16.80
CA PRO A 259 -57.92 -9.98 15.74
C PRO A 259 -57.42 -9.00 14.67
N SER A 260 -57.99 -9.17 13.48
CA SER A 260 -57.97 -8.24 12.36
C SER A 260 -58.77 -6.98 12.67
N THR A 261 -58.18 -5.81 12.44
CA THR A 261 -58.91 -4.58 12.12
C THR A 261 -58.43 -4.06 10.78
N ALA A 262 -59.31 -4.24 9.80
CA ALA A 262 -59.18 -3.75 8.44
C ALA A 262 -59.54 -2.26 8.36
N LEU A 263 -58.81 -1.52 7.54
CA LEU A 263 -59.25 -0.24 6.97
C LEU A 263 -59.15 -0.30 5.44
N PRO A 264 -60.04 0.41 4.72
CA PRO A 264 -60.43 0.06 3.36
C PRO A 264 -59.53 0.67 2.28
N LEU A 265 -59.26 -0.13 1.24
CA LEU A 265 -58.70 0.29 -0.04
C LEU A 265 -59.78 0.93 -0.92
N PRO A 266 -59.48 2.01 -1.66
CA PRO A 266 -60.35 2.51 -2.73
C PRO A 266 -60.23 1.66 -4.00
N ALA A 267 -61.38 1.46 -4.65
CA ALA A 267 -61.58 0.66 -5.85
C ALA A 267 -60.96 1.29 -7.13
N PRO A 268 -60.68 0.46 -8.17
CA PRO A 268 -59.89 0.85 -9.35
C PRO A 268 -60.74 1.48 -10.46
N ARG A 269 -60.15 2.42 -11.20
CA ARG A 269 -60.65 2.83 -12.52
C ARG A 269 -60.02 1.96 -13.61
N ALA A 270 -60.88 1.40 -14.45
CA ALA A 270 -60.56 0.60 -15.61
C ALA A 270 -60.43 1.46 -16.89
N ALA A 271 -59.79 0.83 -17.89
CA ALA A 271 -59.89 1.01 -19.34
C ALA A 271 -58.74 1.74 -20.07
N GLY A 272 -58.21 1.02 -21.08
CA GLY A 272 -57.12 1.37 -22.00
C GLY A 272 -55.97 0.35 -21.91
N GLU A 273 -56.02 -0.89 -22.46
CA GLU A 273 -55.93 -1.24 -23.90
C GLU A 273 -54.86 -0.40 -24.61
N GLU A 274 -53.76 -0.88 -25.21
CA GLU A 274 -53.26 -2.18 -25.68
C GLU A 274 -51.72 -2.07 -25.75
N HIS A 275 -50.95 -3.13 -25.47
CA HIS A 275 -49.91 -3.65 -26.37
C HIS A 275 -49.11 -4.82 -25.74
N ARG A 276 -49.37 -6.01 -26.30
CA ARG A 276 -48.42 -7.12 -26.58
C ARG A 276 -47.54 -7.64 -25.43
N THR A 277 -48.11 -8.66 -24.79
CA THR A 277 -47.48 -9.94 -24.42
C THR A 277 -46.07 -10.22 -24.97
N ARG A 278 -45.09 -10.39 -24.06
CA ARG A 278 -44.28 -11.62 -23.97
C ARG A 278 -43.81 -11.82 -22.53
N ALA A 279 -44.03 -13.03 -22.07
CA ALA A 279 -43.94 -13.45 -20.68
C ALA A 279 -42.53 -13.98 -20.33
N ARG A 280 -42.23 -13.88 -19.02
CA ARG A 280 -41.38 -14.77 -18.20
C ARG A 280 -39.88 -14.86 -18.56
N SER A 281 -39.04 -14.35 -17.66
CA SER A 281 -38.35 -15.21 -16.67
C SER A 281 -37.51 -14.34 -15.73
N ARG A 282 -37.80 -14.44 -14.42
CA ARG A 282 -36.88 -14.07 -13.34
C ARG A 282 -35.95 -15.26 -13.14
N SER A 283 -34.66 -15.07 -13.38
CA SER A 283 -33.60 -15.92 -12.81
C SER A 283 -32.24 -15.25 -12.99
N GLY A 284 -31.50 -15.14 -11.89
CA GLY A 284 -30.06 -15.39 -11.93
C GLY A 284 -29.16 -14.19 -11.97
N LEU A 285 -28.53 -13.94 -10.82
CA LEU A 285 -27.15 -13.47 -10.71
C LEU A 285 -26.22 -14.12 -11.76
N ARG A 286 -25.11 -13.40 -12.01
CA ARG A 286 -23.84 -13.79 -12.67
C ARG A 286 -23.72 -13.42 -14.14
N ARG A 287 -22.49 -12.93 -14.45
CA ARG A 287 -21.87 -12.64 -15.74
C ARG A 287 -22.11 -11.25 -16.34
N ARG A 288 -21.25 -10.30 -15.99
CA ARG A 288 -20.65 -9.33 -16.94
C ARG A 288 -19.24 -8.92 -16.49
N THR A 289 -18.29 -9.83 -16.66
CA THR A 289 -16.85 -9.54 -16.69
C THR A 289 -16.30 -10.15 -17.96
N ALA A 290 -16.44 -9.41 -19.06
CA ALA A 290 -15.78 -9.65 -20.33
C ALA A 290 -15.95 -8.37 -21.14
N ASP A 291 -15.01 -7.45 -20.99
CA ASP A 291 -14.53 -6.54 -22.03
C ASP A 291 -13.66 -5.42 -21.43
N ARG A 292 -12.35 -5.67 -21.32
CA ARG A 292 -11.29 -4.69 -21.63
C ARG A 292 -9.92 -5.37 -21.61
N VAL A 293 -9.69 -6.19 -22.63
CA VAL A 293 -8.35 -6.44 -23.14
C VAL A 293 -8.11 -5.44 -24.27
N ARG A 294 -7.25 -4.44 -24.03
CA ARG A 294 -6.42 -3.79 -25.06
C ARG A 294 -5.29 -2.97 -24.43
N ARG A 295 -4.14 -3.64 -24.30
CA ARG A 295 -2.77 -3.17 -24.58
C ARG A 295 -2.36 -1.77 -24.11
N THR A 296 -1.42 -1.74 -23.17
CA THR A 296 -0.08 -1.18 -23.43
C THR A 296 0.98 -2.00 -22.68
N VAL A 297 1.57 -2.95 -23.39
CA VAL A 297 2.91 -3.45 -23.07
C VAL A 297 3.87 -2.27 -23.26
N ARG A 298 4.27 -1.61 -22.18
CA ARG A 298 5.45 -0.77 -22.17
C ARG A 298 6.46 -1.36 -21.20
N ARG A 299 7.49 -1.96 -21.79
CA ARG A 299 8.76 -2.29 -21.16
C ARG A 299 9.20 -1.11 -20.29
N ARG A 300 9.33 -1.34 -18.98
CA ARG A 300 10.20 -0.53 -18.12
C ARG A 300 11.39 -1.41 -17.70
N PRO A 301 12.63 -0.91 -17.79
CA PRO A 301 13.78 -1.62 -17.27
C PRO A 301 13.66 -1.62 -15.74
N ARG A 302 13.58 -2.81 -15.13
CA ARG A 302 13.69 -2.94 -13.68
C ARG A 302 15.14 -2.69 -13.30
N ALA A 303 15.36 -1.57 -12.61
CA ALA A 303 16.59 -1.31 -11.91
C ALA A 303 16.72 -2.34 -10.78
N LEU A 304 17.84 -3.07 -10.83
CA LEU A 304 18.43 -3.79 -9.71
C LEU A 304 18.64 -2.80 -8.55
N LEU A 305 18.02 -3.01 -7.39
CA LEU A 305 18.60 -2.65 -6.10
C LEU A 305 17.69 -3.08 -4.94
N ALA A 306 18.11 -4.12 -4.20
CA ALA A 306 17.81 -4.28 -2.77
C ALA A 306 18.70 -5.39 -2.21
N ALA A 307 19.93 -5.03 -1.81
CA ALA A 307 20.76 -5.80 -0.89
C ALA A 307 21.90 -4.91 -0.39
N VAL A 308 21.61 -3.94 0.46
CA VAL A 308 22.62 -3.32 1.34
C VAL A 308 21.91 -2.88 2.61
N LEU A 309 22.29 -3.47 3.75
CA LEU A 309 22.72 -2.80 4.99
C LEU A 309 22.39 -3.67 6.22
N ALA A 310 23.41 -4.38 6.69
CA ALA A 310 23.63 -4.58 8.12
C ALA A 310 25.14 -4.55 8.37
N GLY A 311 25.63 -3.53 9.08
CA GLY A 311 27.02 -3.50 9.48
C GLY A 311 27.53 -2.13 9.92
N ALA A 312 27.27 -1.75 11.17
CA ALA A 312 28.12 -0.81 11.90
C ALA A 312 28.19 -1.15 13.40
N VAL A 313 29.37 -1.66 13.77
CA VAL A 313 30.15 -1.42 15.00
C VAL A 313 29.64 -1.99 16.33
N LEU A 314 30.43 -2.93 16.89
CA LEU A 314 30.91 -2.83 18.27
C LEU A 314 32.24 -3.59 18.49
N ILE A 315 33.08 -2.99 19.32
CA ILE A 315 34.50 -3.26 19.59
C ILE A 315 34.66 -4.13 20.85
N GLY A 316 35.69 -4.98 20.86
CA GLY A 316 36.27 -5.63 22.06
C GLY A 316 36.01 -7.14 22.12
N GLY A 317 36.91 -8.04 22.48
CA GLY A 317 38.28 -8.04 22.98
C GLY A 317 38.59 -9.52 23.28
N GLY A 318 39.79 -10.01 22.91
CA GLY A 318 40.06 -11.45 22.85
C GLY A 318 40.40 -12.15 24.16
N VAL A 319 40.54 -13.49 24.09
CA VAL A 319 41.51 -14.28 24.85
C VAL A 319 41.92 -15.51 24.03
N VAL A 320 43.23 -15.68 23.88
CA VAL A 320 43.90 -16.88 23.38
C VAL A 320 44.03 -17.88 24.53
N VAL A 321 43.62 -19.14 24.33
CA VAL A 321 44.17 -20.30 25.05
C VAL A 321 44.37 -21.43 24.05
N GLY A 322 45.61 -21.87 23.87
CA GLY A 322 45.99 -22.99 23.03
C GLY A 322 46.39 -24.24 23.83
N ALA A 323 46.48 -25.38 23.14
CA ALA A 323 47.39 -26.53 23.38
C ALA A 323 47.10 -27.59 22.29
N ARG A 324 47.96 -27.79 21.29
CA ARG A 324 49.12 -28.73 21.18
C ARG A 324 48.82 -30.24 21.33
N LEU A 325 49.11 -31.00 20.27
CA LEU A 325 49.98 -32.20 20.20
C LEU A 325 50.10 -32.61 18.71
N ALA A 326 51.23 -32.33 18.03
CA ALA A 326 52.40 -33.20 17.84
C ALA A 326 52.26 -34.23 16.70
N GLY A 327 52.87 -33.91 15.55
CA GLY A 327 53.12 -34.82 14.43
C GLY A 327 54.25 -34.28 13.55
N THR A 328 55.43 -34.87 13.67
CA THR A 328 56.65 -34.51 12.93
C THR A 328 56.64 -35.08 11.52
N GLY A 329 56.69 -34.22 10.50
CA GLY A 329 56.88 -34.61 9.11
C GLY A 329 57.30 -33.43 8.25
N THR A 330 58.60 -33.33 7.97
CA THR A 330 59.24 -32.27 7.17
C THR A 330 59.17 -32.58 5.67
N ALA A 331 58.35 -31.82 4.94
CA ALA A 331 58.55 -31.49 3.53
C ALA A 331 57.98 -30.08 3.30
N GLY A 332 58.83 -29.18 2.82
CA GLY A 332 58.52 -27.76 2.71
C GLY A 332 57.46 -27.49 1.66
N GLU A 333 56.25 -27.17 2.13
CA GLU A 333 55.21 -26.53 1.35
C GLU A 333 54.98 -25.16 1.98
N VAL A 334 55.23 -24.11 1.20
CA VAL A 334 54.96 -22.72 1.60
C VAL A 334 53.45 -22.56 1.53
N THR A 335 52.75 -22.97 2.59
CA THR A 335 51.35 -22.62 2.81
C THR A 335 51.29 -21.14 3.08
N ALA A 336 51.02 -20.37 2.03
CA ALA A 336 50.54 -19.01 2.17
C ALA A 336 49.25 -19.07 2.99
N ASP A 337 49.33 -18.60 4.23
CA ASP A 337 48.22 -18.43 5.16
C ASP A 337 47.29 -17.38 4.58
N ALA A 338 46.42 -17.81 3.66
CA ALA A 338 45.39 -16.97 3.10
C ALA A 338 44.40 -16.67 4.24
N PRO A 339 44.06 -15.39 4.50
CA PRO A 339 43.10 -15.07 5.55
C PRO A 339 41.82 -15.86 5.32
N ALA A 340 41.44 -16.68 6.28
CA ALA A 340 40.16 -17.36 6.28
C ALA A 340 39.07 -16.28 6.27
N VAL A 341 38.51 -16.03 5.08
CA VAL A 341 37.38 -15.13 4.91
C VAL A 341 36.22 -15.77 5.66
N GLN A 342 35.93 -15.29 6.86
CA GLN A 342 34.77 -15.71 7.62
C GLN A 342 33.53 -15.45 6.75
N ALA A 343 32.80 -16.52 6.43
CA ALA A 343 31.52 -16.40 5.77
C ALA A 343 30.60 -15.53 6.65
N PRO A 344 29.83 -14.60 6.05
CA PRO A 344 28.88 -13.81 6.81
C PRO A 344 27.89 -14.73 7.54
N ALA A 345 27.62 -14.43 8.80
CA ALA A 345 26.66 -15.18 9.61
C ALA A 345 25.29 -15.22 8.91
N ALA A 346 24.57 -16.34 9.08
CA ALA A 346 23.25 -16.50 8.52
C ALA A 346 22.27 -15.49 9.12
N ALA A 347 21.40 -14.92 8.28
CA ALA A 347 20.33 -14.08 8.78
C ALA A 347 19.33 -14.93 9.58
N GLU A 348 18.92 -14.41 10.74
CA GLU A 348 17.91 -15.05 11.59
C GLU A 348 16.57 -15.18 10.84
N ILE A 349 15.93 -16.35 10.95
CA ILE A 349 14.60 -16.59 10.39
C ILE A 349 13.56 -16.12 11.42
N THR A 350 13.11 -14.87 11.30
CA THR A 350 12.16 -14.27 12.25
C THR A 350 10.73 -14.77 12.04
N ASP A 351 10.33 -14.98 10.78
CA ASP A 351 9.01 -15.49 10.41
C ASP A 351 9.15 -16.61 9.38
N ALA A 352 8.86 -17.84 9.81
CA ALA A 352 8.94 -19.03 8.96
C ALA A 352 7.87 -19.05 7.86
N LEU A 353 6.69 -18.47 8.11
CA LEU A 353 5.58 -18.44 7.17
C LEU A 353 5.85 -17.45 6.05
N GLU A 354 6.35 -16.27 6.39
CA GLU A 354 6.78 -15.26 5.43
C GLU A 354 7.88 -15.82 4.52
N LEU A 355 8.92 -16.41 5.11
CA LEU A 355 10.03 -17.01 4.35
C LEU A 355 9.56 -18.14 3.43
N ALA A 356 8.72 -19.05 3.91
CA ALA A 356 8.18 -20.14 3.10
C ALA A 356 7.32 -19.62 1.93
N THR A 357 6.54 -18.56 2.16
CA THR A 357 5.70 -17.91 1.13
C THR A 357 6.56 -17.23 0.07
N GLU A 358 7.61 -16.51 0.47
CA GLU A 358 8.57 -15.89 -0.45
C GLU A 358 9.24 -16.94 -1.33
N LEU A 359 9.79 -18.00 -0.71
CA LEU A 359 10.46 -19.08 -1.42
C LEU A 359 9.51 -19.82 -2.37
N GLY A 360 8.28 -20.13 -1.95
CA GLY A 360 7.27 -20.77 -2.78
C GLY A 360 6.88 -19.93 -3.99
N THR A 361 6.62 -18.64 -3.79
CA THR A 361 6.26 -17.70 -4.85
C THR A 361 7.40 -17.54 -5.87
N ALA A 362 8.63 -17.38 -5.38
CA ALA A 362 9.80 -17.22 -6.22
C ALA A 362 10.15 -18.51 -6.99
N ARG A 363 9.98 -19.69 -6.38
CA ARG A 363 10.09 -21.00 -7.05
C ARG A 363 9.06 -21.11 -8.18
N HIS A 364 7.79 -20.79 -7.92
CA HIS A 364 6.74 -20.77 -8.94
C HIS A 364 7.06 -19.84 -10.11
N ALA A 365 7.50 -18.61 -9.82
CA ALA A 365 7.90 -17.65 -10.85
C ALA A 365 9.09 -18.15 -11.69
N TYR A 366 10.03 -18.89 -11.10
CA TYR A 366 11.12 -19.51 -11.84
C TYR A 366 10.63 -20.64 -12.76
N VAL A 367 9.88 -21.62 -12.24
CA VAL A 367 9.47 -22.80 -13.01
C VAL A 367 8.49 -22.45 -14.14
N THR A 368 7.67 -21.41 -13.97
CA THR A 368 6.74 -20.93 -15.03
C THR A 368 7.39 -19.96 -16.02
N GLY A 369 8.67 -19.63 -15.84
CA GLY A 369 9.40 -18.73 -16.73
C GLY A 369 9.15 -17.24 -16.53
N ALA A 370 8.34 -16.83 -15.54
CA ALA A 370 8.11 -15.43 -15.20
C ALA A 370 9.36 -14.72 -14.61
N SER A 371 10.26 -15.50 -13.99
CA SER A 371 11.56 -15.06 -13.47
C SER A 371 12.70 -15.86 -14.10
N GLY A 372 13.86 -15.23 -14.26
CA GLY A 372 15.12 -15.89 -14.67
C GLY A 372 15.98 -16.38 -13.49
N THR A 373 15.57 -16.09 -12.25
CA THR A 373 16.39 -16.33 -11.05
C THR A 373 15.79 -17.45 -10.22
N SER A 374 16.51 -18.56 -10.06
CA SER A 374 16.11 -19.67 -9.19
C SER A 374 16.33 -19.33 -7.70
N VAL A 375 15.47 -19.86 -6.84
CA VAL A 375 15.65 -19.84 -5.38
C VAL A 375 16.35 -21.08 -4.84
N ALA A 376 16.53 -22.12 -5.66
CA ALA A 376 17.30 -23.29 -5.27
C ALA A 376 18.81 -22.98 -5.21
N VAL A 377 19.54 -23.73 -4.37
CA VAL A 377 21.00 -23.70 -4.30
C VAL A 377 21.56 -24.26 -5.63
N PRO A 378 22.49 -23.59 -6.31
CA PRO A 378 23.05 -24.09 -7.57
C PRO A 378 23.66 -25.49 -7.40
N GLY A 379 23.25 -26.43 -8.27
CA GLY A 379 23.73 -27.82 -8.25
C GLY A 379 23.06 -28.74 -7.22
N SER A 380 22.06 -28.23 -6.49
CA SER A 380 21.28 -29.03 -5.53
C SER A 380 20.14 -29.83 -6.17
N ASP A 381 19.56 -30.75 -5.41
CA ASP A 381 18.40 -31.56 -5.85
C ASP A 381 17.21 -30.66 -6.19
N ALA A 382 16.94 -29.65 -5.34
CA ALA A 382 15.87 -28.69 -5.61
C ALA A 382 16.09 -27.92 -6.92
N ALA A 383 17.34 -27.60 -7.26
CA ALA A 383 17.66 -26.93 -8.53
C ALA A 383 17.41 -27.85 -9.73
N ALA A 384 17.77 -29.13 -9.62
CA ALA A 384 17.52 -30.11 -10.67
C ALA A 384 16.01 -30.33 -10.92
N GLU A 385 15.21 -30.40 -9.85
CA GLU A 385 13.75 -30.46 -9.94
C GLU A 385 13.16 -29.21 -10.60
N ASP A 386 13.61 -28.03 -10.17
CA ASP A 386 13.14 -26.75 -10.71
C ASP A 386 13.44 -26.62 -12.20
N ASP A 387 14.64 -27.00 -12.62
CA ASP A 387 15.05 -26.97 -14.02
C ASP A 387 14.26 -27.98 -14.86
N ALA A 388 13.97 -29.17 -14.32
CA ALA A 388 13.15 -30.17 -14.98
C ALA A 388 11.69 -29.68 -15.16
N LEU A 389 11.09 -29.09 -14.13
CA LEU A 389 9.75 -28.48 -14.23
C LEU A 389 9.73 -27.32 -15.22
N ARG A 390 10.74 -26.45 -15.18
CA ARG A 390 10.87 -25.33 -16.12
C ARG A 390 10.98 -25.80 -17.56
N ALA A 391 11.76 -26.87 -17.80
CA ALA A 391 11.86 -27.48 -19.12
C ALA A 391 10.52 -28.09 -19.56
N ALA A 392 9.75 -28.69 -18.64
CA ALA A 392 8.42 -29.23 -18.94
C ALA A 392 7.39 -28.14 -19.29
N TYR A 393 7.49 -26.95 -18.70
CA TYR A 393 6.66 -25.79 -19.04
C TYR A 393 7.21 -24.95 -20.21
N ALA A 394 8.33 -25.33 -20.81
CA ALA A 394 8.90 -24.59 -21.93
C ALA A 394 7.91 -24.52 -23.10
N GLY A 395 7.62 -23.31 -23.58
CA GLY A 395 6.65 -23.08 -24.65
C GLY A 395 5.18 -23.08 -24.20
N SER A 396 4.91 -23.30 -22.92
CA SER A 396 3.55 -23.21 -22.34
C SER A 396 3.36 -21.91 -21.56
N GLU A 397 2.13 -21.37 -21.57
CA GLU A 397 1.70 -20.29 -20.69
C GLU A 397 0.90 -20.87 -19.52
N VAL A 398 1.40 -20.69 -18.29
CA VAL A 398 0.71 -21.12 -17.07
C VAL A 398 -0.07 -19.94 -16.49
N ARG A 399 -1.36 -20.13 -16.19
CA ARG A 399 -2.23 -19.10 -15.60
C ARG A 399 -2.76 -19.56 -14.24
N GLY A 400 -2.32 -18.86 -13.19
CA GLY A 400 -2.60 -19.20 -11.79
C GLY A 400 -1.71 -20.32 -11.29
N GLY A 401 -2.13 -20.98 -10.20
CA GLY A 401 -1.39 -22.11 -9.62
C GLY A 401 -0.22 -21.66 -8.75
N GLU A 402 -0.24 -20.41 -8.28
CA GLU A 402 0.70 -19.98 -7.24
C GLU A 402 0.51 -20.84 -5.99
N PRO A 403 1.59 -21.36 -5.38
CA PRO A 403 1.48 -22.15 -4.16
C PRO A 403 0.95 -21.30 -3.02
N VAL A 404 0.01 -21.86 -2.27
CA VAL A 404 -0.49 -21.27 -1.03
C VAL A 404 0.24 -21.97 0.12
N VAL A 405 0.88 -21.18 0.98
CA VAL A 405 1.47 -21.69 2.22
C VAL A 405 0.50 -21.46 3.35
N GLU A 406 -0.02 -22.53 3.92
CA GLU A 406 -1.04 -22.49 4.98
C GLU A 406 -0.41 -22.46 6.38
N ALA A 407 0.73 -23.12 6.54
CA ALA A 407 1.49 -23.13 7.78
C ALA A 407 2.98 -23.35 7.48
N ALA A 408 3.85 -22.78 8.30
CA ALA A 408 5.26 -23.08 8.30
C ALA A 408 5.81 -23.08 9.74
N GLU A 409 6.69 -24.03 10.02
CA GLU A 409 7.33 -24.20 11.33
C GLU A 409 8.83 -24.39 11.12
N LEU A 410 9.63 -23.64 11.87
CA LEU A 410 11.08 -23.80 11.88
C LEU A 410 11.46 -24.99 12.77
N LEU A 411 11.99 -26.05 12.16
CA LEU A 411 12.35 -27.28 12.87
C LEU A 411 13.74 -27.19 13.50
N ALA A 412 14.70 -26.64 12.76
CA ALA A 412 16.10 -26.54 13.20
C ALA A 412 16.82 -25.41 12.45
N VAL A 413 17.78 -24.78 13.14
CA VAL A 413 18.78 -23.87 12.57
C VAL A 413 20.15 -24.34 13.06
N GLU A 414 21.08 -24.61 12.16
CA GLU A 414 22.47 -24.86 12.52
C GLU A 414 23.28 -23.58 12.32
N GLU A 415 23.75 -23.01 13.43
CA GLU A 415 24.45 -21.71 13.49
C GLU A 415 25.79 -21.67 12.70
N GLY A 416 26.28 -22.82 12.23
CA GLY A 416 27.55 -22.96 11.51
C GLY A 416 27.44 -22.63 10.01
N PRO A 417 27.15 -23.62 9.15
CA PRO A 417 27.10 -23.43 7.70
C PRO A 417 25.93 -22.54 7.25
N GLY A 418 25.09 -22.07 8.17
CA GLY A 418 23.87 -21.34 7.84
C GLY A 418 22.89 -22.27 7.15
N THR A 419 22.57 -23.40 7.78
CA THR A 419 21.54 -24.33 7.30
C THR A 419 20.31 -24.23 8.20
N ALA A 420 19.13 -24.42 7.63
CA ALA A 420 17.87 -24.44 8.36
C ALA A 420 16.92 -25.46 7.77
N SER A 421 15.98 -25.96 8.56
CA SER A 421 14.92 -26.85 8.08
C SER A 421 13.55 -26.28 8.46
N LEU A 422 12.68 -26.11 7.46
CA LEU A 422 11.30 -25.64 7.63
C LEU A 422 10.33 -26.76 7.29
N ARG A 423 9.38 -27.05 8.19
CA ARG A 423 8.19 -27.83 7.83
C ARG A 423 7.15 -26.90 7.27
N VAL A 424 6.68 -27.14 6.06
CA VAL A 424 5.73 -26.27 5.34
C VAL A 424 4.51 -27.08 4.93
N VAL A 425 3.32 -26.58 5.23
CA VAL A 425 2.05 -27.10 4.70
C VAL A 425 1.64 -26.22 3.54
N THR A 426 1.57 -26.80 2.34
CA THR A 426 1.28 -26.06 1.11
C THR A 426 0.21 -26.75 0.26
N SER A 427 -0.58 -25.95 -0.45
CA SER A 427 -1.54 -26.40 -1.45
C SER A 427 -1.34 -25.59 -2.75
N THR A 428 -1.84 -26.11 -3.87
CA THR A 428 -1.80 -25.43 -5.16
C THR A 428 -3.22 -25.30 -5.70
N PRO A 429 -3.73 -24.09 -5.92
CA PRO A 429 -5.03 -23.90 -6.54
C PRO A 429 -5.10 -24.49 -7.96
N ALA A 430 -6.33 -24.72 -8.42
CA ALA A 430 -6.56 -25.12 -9.81
C ALA A 430 -6.04 -24.04 -10.76
N HIS A 431 -5.44 -24.46 -11.86
CA HIS A 431 -4.81 -23.56 -12.82
C HIS A 431 -4.92 -24.09 -14.25
N GLU A 432 -4.57 -23.25 -15.21
CA GLU A 432 -4.61 -23.59 -16.63
C GLU A 432 -3.21 -23.56 -17.21
N VAL A 433 -2.90 -24.54 -18.06
CA VAL A 433 -1.69 -24.58 -18.87
C VAL A 433 -2.11 -24.51 -20.33
N GLN A 434 -1.68 -23.46 -21.02
CA GLN A 434 -1.93 -23.27 -22.44
C GLN A 434 -0.65 -23.62 -23.23
N GLU A 435 -0.72 -24.64 -24.06
CA GLU A 435 0.38 -25.07 -24.93
C GLU A 435 0.52 -24.15 -26.16
N GLU A 436 1.64 -24.28 -26.89
CA GLU A 436 1.96 -23.44 -28.06
C GLU A 436 0.95 -23.57 -29.20
N ASP A 437 0.31 -24.75 -29.34
CA ASP A 437 -0.76 -25.00 -30.31
C ASP A 437 -2.10 -24.34 -29.92
N GLY A 438 -2.15 -23.70 -28.75
CA GLY A 438 -3.34 -23.06 -28.19
C GLY A 438 -4.24 -24.01 -27.39
N THR A 439 -3.87 -25.29 -27.25
CA THR A 439 -4.58 -26.25 -26.40
C THR A 439 -4.49 -25.82 -24.94
N VAL A 440 -5.65 -25.73 -24.27
CA VAL A 440 -5.73 -25.37 -22.85
C VAL A 440 -6.05 -26.63 -22.05
N ARG A 441 -5.17 -26.95 -21.11
CA ARG A 441 -5.35 -28.03 -20.14
C ARG A 441 -5.62 -27.43 -18.76
N ALA A 442 -6.74 -27.81 -18.16
CA ALA A 442 -6.99 -27.52 -16.75
C ALA A 442 -6.21 -28.52 -15.87
N VAL A 443 -5.58 -27.99 -14.82
CA VAL A 443 -4.92 -28.77 -13.77
C VAL A 443 -5.72 -28.56 -12.49
N GLU A 444 -6.13 -29.66 -11.85
CA GLU A 444 -6.94 -29.61 -10.63
C GLU A 444 -6.12 -29.10 -9.43
N ALA A 445 -6.83 -28.51 -8.46
CA ALA A 445 -6.21 -28.07 -7.21
C ALA A 445 -5.65 -29.27 -6.43
N THR A 446 -4.49 -29.09 -5.81
CA THR A 446 -3.94 -30.08 -4.88
C THR A 446 -4.48 -29.84 -3.49
N ALA A 447 -4.70 -30.93 -2.75
CA ALA A 447 -5.00 -30.84 -1.32
C ALA A 447 -3.75 -30.36 -0.55
N PRO A 448 -3.92 -29.72 0.62
CA PRO A 448 -2.80 -29.32 1.45
C PRO A 448 -1.93 -30.53 1.83
N SER A 449 -0.62 -30.42 1.62
CA SER A 449 0.37 -31.45 1.97
C SER A 449 1.54 -30.84 2.72
N ALA A 450 2.16 -31.63 3.60
CA ALA A 450 3.32 -31.22 4.37
C ALA A 450 4.62 -31.65 3.68
N VAL A 451 5.58 -30.73 3.61
CA VAL A 451 6.93 -30.96 3.10
C VAL A 451 7.95 -30.36 4.06
N VAL A 452 9.16 -30.89 4.09
CA VAL A 452 10.32 -30.27 4.75
C VAL A 452 11.19 -29.63 3.69
N LEU A 453 11.47 -28.33 3.86
CA LEU A 453 12.43 -27.59 3.06
C LEU A 453 13.76 -27.56 3.82
N HIS A 454 14.82 -28.06 3.21
CA HIS A 454 16.17 -27.87 3.70
C HIS A 454 16.77 -26.65 3.02
N LEU A 455 17.21 -25.68 3.82
CA LEU A 455 17.66 -24.38 3.38
C LEU A 455 19.15 -24.20 3.65
N GLU A 456 19.80 -23.43 2.77
CA GLU A 456 21.19 -22.98 2.91
C GLU A 456 21.27 -21.47 2.73
N TRP A 457 22.08 -20.82 3.58
CA TRP A 457 22.37 -19.40 3.53
C TRP A 457 23.52 -19.12 2.57
N THR A 458 23.26 -18.39 1.48
CA THR A 458 24.30 -18.07 0.49
C THR A 458 25.07 -16.78 0.79
N GLY A 459 25.04 -16.31 2.03
CA GLY A 459 25.61 -15.01 2.43
C GLY A 459 24.70 -13.80 2.19
N THR A 460 23.62 -13.96 1.42
CA THR A 460 22.69 -12.87 1.07
C THR A 460 21.23 -13.22 1.27
N ARG A 461 20.85 -14.49 1.10
CA ARG A 461 19.48 -14.98 1.29
C ARG A 461 19.48 -16.48 1.56
N TRP A 462 18.40 -16.95 2.17
CA TRP A 462 18.10 -18.37 2.28
C TRP A 462 17.68 -18.93 0.92
N ARG A 463 18.17 -20.12 0.59
CA ARG A 463 17.88 -20.83 -0.67
C ARG A 463 17.54 -22.29 -0.39
N ILE A 464 16.75 -22.90 -1.27
CA ILE A 464 16.29 -24.29 -1.10
C ILE A 464 17.38 -25.24 -1.61
N ALA A 465 17.91 -26.10 -0.74
CA ALA A 465 18.84 -27.16 -1.12
C ALA A 465 18.09 -28.43 -1.55
N SER A 466 17.10 -28.85 -0.77
CA SER A 466 16.28 -30.02 -1.09
C SER A 466 14.89 -29.92 -0.46
N THR A 467 13.97 -30.75 -0.95
CA THR A 467 12.61 -30.86 -0.42
C THR A 467 12.25 -32.32 -0.17
N GLU A 468 11.71 -32.61 1.01
CA GLU A 468 11.28 -33.96 1.41
C GLU A 468 9.79 -33.96 1.73
N ALA A 469 9.04 -34.97 1.26
CA ALA A 469 7.64 -35.13 1.63
C ALA A 469 7.52 -35.76 3.03
N VAL A 470 6.57 -35.28 3.84
CA VAL A 470 6.33 -35.75 5.22
C VAL A 470 5.32 -36.89 5.28
#